data_AF-A0A350XEL8-F1
#
_entry.id   AF-A0A350XEL8-F1
#
_cell.length_a   1.000
_cell.length_b   1.000
_cell.length_c   1.000
_cell.angle_alpha   90.00
_cell.angle_beta   90.00
_cell.angle_gamma   90.00
#
_symmetry.space_group_name_H-M   'P 1'
#
loop_
_entity.id
_entity.type
_entity.pdbx_description
1 polymer ?
#
loop_
_entity_poly.entity_id
_entity_poly.type
_entity_poly.pdbx_seq_one_letter_code
_entity_poly.pdbx_strand_id
1 'polypeptide(L)'
;MKLKRRELLLFLGAGAVTAAVATFLATRKNLFAGKGLSFQPVKGAMPLDIYDIAPEQQVKDYSTYEVVDDLVLPEGYTYDIVAAWGDKIGNSRFGYNNDYLSFIETGKDEGYLTINFEYISAIPWMQTYQQVTGKSLPFAEVQAAVKKAPKAGINAFGLPKEEEALKAKIRLLCTEALLDQGMGVISIRRDPDGKWVRTNSKADRRISGISGLEDGWYLKATGPGAAVFRKTQGQGYIDKLGDRIIGTFANCAGGTTPWGTVLSGEENFQNQVAEPVYADGTSFDPKERPFSINEEEISGEGNVLGLAGNKYGWIVEIDPANPNDYGTKHSWLGRYRHEAVGVKVVAGKPLAFYSGCDRRGGHLYKFVSKAKVTNPQDKANSRLLGDGMLYAAQFNPDGTGRWIPL
;
A
#
# COMPACT_ATOMS: atom_id res chain seq x y z
N MET A 1 -1.51 33.12 -13.79
CA MET A 1 -0.48 32.22 -14.36
C MET A 1 -0.92 30.79 -14.07
N LYS A 2 -1.01 29.88 -15.06
CA LYS A 2 -1.37 28.48 -14.80
C LYS A 2 -0.19 27.79 -14.13
N LEU A 3 -0.35 27.37 -12.87
CA LEU A 3 0.61 26.50 -12.18
C LEU A 3 0.86 25.26 -13.03
N LYS A 4 2.12 24.96 -13.35
CA LYS A 4 2.47 23.70 -14.02
C LYS A 4 2.28 22.56 -13.02
N ARG A 5 1.88 21.37 -13.48
CA ARG A 5 1.71 20.16 -12.64
C ARG A 5 2.88 19.92 -11.68
N ARG A 6 4.12 20.17 -12.12
CA ARG A 6 5.34 20.07 -11.29
C ARG A 6 5.38 21.04 -10.11
N GLU A 7 4.84 22.25 -10.28
CA GLU A 7 4.81 23.29 -9.24
C GLU A 7 3.74 22.96 -8.19
N LEU A 8 2.60 22.41 -8.63
CA LEU A 8 1.56 21.88 -7.73
C LEU A 8 2.05 20.66 -6.92
N LEU A 9 2.75 19.72 -7.55
CA LEU A 9 3.28 18.53 -6.86
C LEU A 9 4.38 18.87 -5.85
N LEU A 10 5.21 19.88 -6.12
CA LEU A 10 6.19 20.37 -5.14
C LEU A 10 5.52 21.08 -3.96
N PHE A 11 4.40 21.78 -4.20
CA PHE A 11 3.59 22.41 -3.16
C PHE A 11 2.92 21.36 -2.25
N LEU A 12 2.30 20.32 -2.84
CA LEU A 12 1.68 19.23 -2.07
C LEU A 12 2.73 18.35 -1.34
N GLY A 13 3.87 18.08 -1.98
CA GLY A 13 4.95 17.27 -1.39
C GLY A 13 5.69 17.96 -0.23
N ALA A 14 5.62 19.29 -0.12
CA ALA A 14 6.19 20.04 1.00
C ALA A 14 5.43 19.82 2.33
N GLY A 15 4.19 19.31 2.28
CA GLY A 15 3.40 19.01 3.49
C GLY A 15 3.68 17.64 4.13
N ALA A 16 4.29 16.69 3.41
CA ALA A 16 4.37 15.29 3.82
C ALA A 16 5.80 14.74 4.05
N VAL A 17 6.86 15.48 3.71
CA VAL A 17 8.24 14.97 3.78
C VAL A 17 9.13 15.91 4.60
N THR A 18 9.05 15.84 5.92
CA THR A 18 9.75 16.79 6.80
C THR A 18 11.19 16.40 7.18
N ALA A 19 11.76 15.28 6.71
CA ALA A 19 13.09 14.86 7.20
C ALA A 19 14.21 14.74 6.14
N ALA A 20 13.93 14.40 4.88
CA ALA A 20 14.99 14.05 3.92
C ALA A 20 15.29 15.11 2.83
N VAL A 21 14.48 16.17 2.72
CA VAL A 21 14.58 17.15 1.61
C VAL A 21 15.13 18.51 2.07
N ALA A 22 15.45 18.68 3.35
CA ALA A 22 15.86 19.97 3.93
C ALA A 22 17.04 20.63 3.17
N THR A 23 18.01 19.85 2.68
CA THR A 23 19.15 20.35 1.91
C THR A 23 18.80 20.76 0.48
N PHE A 24 17.78 20.16 -0.15
CA PHE A 24 17.28 20.56 -1.47
C PHE A 24 16.34 21.77 -1.40
N LEU A 25 15.61 21.95 -0.30
CA LEU A 25 14.75 23.13 -0.06
C LEU A 25 15.55 24.37 0.35
N ALA A 26 16.67 24.20 1.07
CA ALA A 26 17.53 25.31 1.50
C ALA A 26 18.09 26.14 0.32
N THR A 27 18.29 25.55 -0.85
CA THR A 27 18.76 26.25 -2.06
C THR A 27 17.64 26.90 -2.88
N ARG A 28 16.37 26.76 -2.45
CA ARG A 28 15.17 27.29 -3.15
C ARG A 28 14.21 28.06 -2.23
N LYS A 29 14.74 28.79 -1.24
CA LYS A 29 13.99 29.75 -0.39
C LYS A 29 13.04 30.68 -1.19
N ASN A 30 13.29 30.91 -2.47
CA ASN A 30 12.53 31.87 -3.30
C ASN A 30 11.38 31.29 -4.15
N LEU A 31 11.10 29.98 -4.13
CA LEU A 31 10.06 29.43 -5.02
C LEU A 31 8.63 29.54 -4.48
N PHE A 32 8.46 29.75 -3.17
CA PHE A 32 7.14 29.69 -2.52
C PHE A 32 6.80 30.90 -1.65
N ALA A 33 7.58 31.98 -1.73
CA ALA A 33 7.31 33.23 -1.02
C ALA A 33 6.08 33.95 -1.60
N GLY A 34 4.87 33.41 -1.39
CA GLY A 34 3.52 34.02 -1.47
C GLY A 34 3.07 34.75 -2.74
N LYS A 35 3.98 35.13 -3.64
CA LYS A 35 3.75 36.00 -4.79
C LYS A 35 3.60 35.14 -6.04
N GLY A 36 2.50 34.40 -6.15
CA GLY A 36 2.21 33.66 -7.39
C GLY A 36 1.17 32.56 -7.33
N LEU A 37 0.62 32.22 -6.16
CA LEU A 37 -0.48 31.26 -6.07
C LEU A 37 -1.77 31.89 -6.61
N SER A 38 -2.54 31.12 -7.37
CA SER A 38 -3.85 31.55 -7.88
C SER A 38 -4.99 31.37 -6.87
N PHE A 39 -4.68 30.89 -5.67
CA PHE A 39 -5.61 30.62 -4.59
C PHE A 39 -4.98 31.01 -3.25
N GLN A 40 -5.81 31.21 -2.22
CA GLN A 40 -5.36 31.41 -0.85
C GLN A 40 -5.21 30.05 -0.15
N PRO A 41 -4.02 29.67 0.35
CA PRO A 41 -3.84 28.42 1.08
C PRO A 41 -4.71 28.38 2.35
N VAL A 42 -5.24 27.19 2.68
CA VAL A 42 -5.95 26.96 3.94
C VAL A 42 -4.97 27.07 5.11
N LYS A 43 -5.33 27.83 6.16
CA LYS A 43 -4.54 27.91 7.39
C LYS A 43 -4.68 26.59 8.15
N GLY A 44 -3.62 25.77 8.17
CA GLY A 44 -3.55 24.54 8.96
C GLY A 44 -3.21 24.77 10.43
N ALA A 45 -3.05 23.68 11.19
CA ALA A 45 -2.66 23.71 12.61
C ALA A 45 -1.17 24.05 12.82
N MET A 46 -0.33 23.97 11.78
CA MET A 46 1.08 24.34 11.82
C MET A 46 1.38 25.46 10.81
N PRO A 47 2.30 26.38 11.13
CA PRO A 47 2.75 27.39 10.18
C PRO A 47 3.46 26.72 9.01
N LEU A 48 3.13 27.16 7.80
CA LEU A 48 3.88 26.84 6.60
C LEU A 48 4.97 27.91 6.39
N ASP A 49 6.14 27.49 5.92
CA ASP A 49 7.26 28.41 5.61
C ASP A 49 6.87 29.54 4.64
N ILE A 50 5.86 29.31 3.80
CA ILE A 50 5.35 30.26 2.80
C ILE A 50 4.71 31.52 3.42
N TYR A 51 4.34 31.46 4.71
CA TYR A 51 3.73 32.58 5.41
C TYR A 51 4.75 33.59 5.95
N ASP A 52 6.04 33.25 5.96
CA ASP A 52 7.14 34.14 6.40
C ASP A 52 6.88 34.77 7.79
N ILE A 53 6.30 33.99 8.71
CA ILE A 53 5.98 34.43 10.07
C ILE A 53 7.21 34.21 10.95
N ALA A 54 7.64 35.23 11.69
CA ALA A 54 8.75 35.10 12.64
C ALA A 54 8.44 34.02 13.71
N PRO A 55 9.43 33.22 14.17
CA PRO A 55 9.19 32.12 15.10
C PRO A 55 8.42 32.50 16.38
N GLU A 56 8.70 33.66 16.97
CA GLU A 56 7.99 34.12 18.17
C GLU A 56 6.51 34.44 17.90
N GLN A 57 6.22 34.86 16.67
CA GLN A 57 4.86 35.15 16.23
C GLN A 57 4.12 33.87 15.82
N GLN A 58 4.83 32.86 15.27
CA GLN A 58 4.23 31.55 14.99
C GLN A 58 3.64 30.92 16.26
N VAL A 59 4.37 30.98 17.38
CA VAL A 59 3.90 30.45 18.67
C VAL A 59 2.60 31.12 19.11
N LYS A 60 2.43 32.42 18.83
CA LYS A 60 1.20 33.16 19.15
C LYS A 60 0.06 32.86 18.16
N ASP A 61 0.35 32.87 16.86
CA ASP A 61 -0.65 32.75 15.80
C ASP A 61 -1.21 31.33 15.63
N TYR A 62 -0.47 30.35 16.15
CA TYR A 62 -0.80 28.91 16.11
C TYR A 62 -0.88 28.31 17.52
N SER A 63 -1.06 29.14 18.57
CA SER A 63 -1.27 28.64 19.94
C SER A 63 -2.58 27.86 20.11
N THR A 64 -3.53 28.11 19.22
CA THR A 64 -4.84 27.46 19.18
C THR A 64 -5.22 27.17 17.73
N TYR A 65 -5.97 26.10 17.51
CA TYR A 65 -6.56 25.76 16.22
C TYR A 65 -7.99 25.25 16.43
N GLU A 66 -8.80 25.34 15.39
CA GLU A 66 -10.14 24.77 15.35
C GLU A 66 -10.07 23.36 14.75
N VAL A 67 -10.78 22.42 15.36
CA VAL A 67 -10.98 21.08 14.79
C VAL A 67 -12.25 21.12 13.96
N VAL A 68 -12.11 20.93 12.66
CA VAL A 68 -13.23 20.80 11.72
C VAL A 68 -13.23 19.36 11.22
N ASP A 69 -14.34 18.66 11.42
CA ASP A 69 -14.55 17.30 10.93
C ASP A 69 -15.08 17.31 9.48
N ASP A 70 -14.32 17.96 8.58
CA ASP A 70 -14.62 18.07 7.15
C ASP A 70 -13.31 18.31 6.36
N LEU A 71 -13.31 18.02 5.06
CA LEU A 71 -12.20 18.35 4.17
C LEU A 71 -12.24 19.84 3.80
N VAL A 72 -11.39 20.63 4.45
CA VAL A 72 -11.28 22.07 4.18
C VAL A 72 -10.38 22.32 2.96
N LEU A 73 -10.93 23.01 1.96
CA LEU A 73 -10.25 23.34 0.70
C LEU A 73 -10.11 24.86 0.51
N PRO A 74 -9.14 25.32 -0.30
CA PRO A 74 -9.10 26.70 -0.75
C PRO A 74 -10.37 27.13 -1.47
N GLU A 75 -10.66 28.44 -1.44
CA GLU A 75 -11.80 29.02 -2.18
C GLU A 75 -11.75 28.65 -3.67
N GLY A 76 -12.90 28.24 -4.22
CA GLY A 76 -13.04 27.81 -5.61
C GLY A 76 -12.68 26.34 -5.89
N TYR A 77 -12.25 25.59 -4.87
CA TYR A 77 -12.07 24.14 -4.96
C TYR A 77 -13.25 23.40 -4.34
N THR A 78 -13.53 22.21 -4.88
CA THR A 78 -14.58 21.31 -4.40
C THR A 78 -14.03 19.88 -4.34
N TYR A 79 -14.72 19.00 -3.62
CA TYR A 79 -14.48 17.57 -3.65
C TYR A 79 -15.79 16.80 -3.86
N ASP A 80 -15.68 15.60 -4.41
CA ASP A 80 -16.78 14.63 -4.52
C ASP A 80 -16.42 13.39 -3.70
N ILE A 81 -17.38 12.82 -2.99
CA ILE A 81 -17.22 11.50 -2.38
C ILE A 81 -17.50 10.44 -3.45
N VAL A 82 -16.45 9.78 -3.92
CA VAL A 82 -16.54 8.75 -4.97
C VAL A 82 -16.96 7.38 -4.40
N ALA A 83 -16.43 7.04 -3.23
CA ALA A 83 -16.73 5.80 -2.51
C ALA A 83 -16.34 5.93 -1.03
N ALA A 84 -16.99 5.16 -0.18
CA ALA A 84 -16.69 5.03 1.24
C ALA A 84 -16.46 3.55 1.62
N TRP A 85 -15.76 3.31 2.74
CA TRP A 85 -15.62 1.96 3.30
C TRP A 85 -16.99 1.28 3.46
N GLY A 86 -17.06 0.01 3.10
CA GLY A 86 -18.31 -0.76 3.12
C GLY A 86 -19.12 -0.71 1.84
N ASP A 87 -18.93 0.29 0.97
CA ASP A 87 -19.62 0.35 -0.32
C ASP A 87 -19.34 -0.91 -1.15
N LYS A 88 -20.33 -1.46 -1.82
CA LYS A 88 -20.15 -2.67 -2.64
C LYS A 88 -19.11 -2.46 -3.76
N ILE A 89 -18.16 -3.38 -3.94
CA ILE A 89 -17.29 -3.47 -5.12
C ILE A 89 -17.29 -4.92 -5.59
N GLY A 90 -17.81 -5.19 -6.79
CA GLY A 90 -17.95 -6.55 -7.31
C GLY A 90 -18.74 -7.44 -6.34
N ASN A 91 -18.11 -8.54 -5.89
CA ASN A 91 -18.65 -9.47 -4.89
C ASN A 91 -18.18 -9.18 -3.45
N SER A 92 -17.51 -8.05 -3.22
CA SER A 92 -16.95 -7.64 -1.94
C SER A 92 -17.34 -6.18 -1.65
N ARG A 93 -16.57 -5.49 -0.80
CA ARG A 93 -16.76 -4.11 -0.40
C ARG A 93 -15.52 -3.26 -0.63
N PHE A 94 -15.67 -1.95 -0.66
CA PHE A 94 -14.60 -0.97 -0.60
C PHE A 94 -13.91 -1.12 0.77
N GLY A 95 -12.58 -1.22 0.75
CA GLY A 95 -11.76 -1.54 1.92
C GLY A 95 -11.55 -0.34 2.86
N TYR A 96 -10.63 -0.51 3.81
CA TYR A 96 -10.31 0.46 4.86
C TYR A 96 -8.94 1.12 4.59
N ASN A 97 -8.82 2.42 4.91
CA ASN A 97 -7.62 3.26 4.74
C ASN A 97 -7.00 3.27 3.32
N ASN A 98 -7.22 4.37 2.58
CA ASN A 98 -6.89 4.50 1.15
C ASN A 98 -5.52 5.17 0.90
N ASP A 99 -4.42 4.53 1.24
CA ASP A 99 -3.08 5.16 1.28
C ASP A 99 -2.52 5.52 -0.10
N TYR A 100 -3.00 4.88 -1.18
CA TYR A 100 -2.61 5.24 -2.54
C TYR A 100 -3.74 5.12 -3.55
N LEU A 101 -3.77 6.12 -4.44
CA LEU A 101 -4.70 6.20 -5.55
C LEU A 101 -3.93 6.34 -6.86
N SER A 102 -4.24 5.50 -7.84
CA SER A 102 -3.76 5.66 -9.21
C SER A 102 -4.94 5.68 -10.17
N PHE A 103 -5.05 6.77 -10.92
CA PHE A 103 -6.06 6.98 -11.95
C PHE A 103 -5.50 6.66 -13.34
N ILE A 104 -6.15 5.74 -14.05
CA ILE A 104 -5.84 5.36 -15.43
C ILE A 104 -6.99 5.81 -16.31
N GLU A 105 -6.75 6.85 -17.11
CA GLU A 105 -7.73 7.38 -18.05
C GLU A 105 -8.04 6.35 -19.15
N THR A 106 -9.33 6.05 -19.36
CA THR A 106 -9.80 5.18 -20.46
C THR A 106 -10.45 5.98 -21.57
N GLY A 107 -10.84 7.21 -21.27
CA GLY A 107 -11.50 8.15 -22.16
C GLY A 107 -11.57 9.52 -21.50
N LYS A 108 -12.00 10.53 -22.25
CA LYS A 108 -12.15 11.87 -21.69
C LYS A 108 -13.12 11.83 -20.51
N ASP A 109 -12.67 12.31 -19.35
CA ASP A 109 -13.46 12.39 -18.13
C ASP A 109 -13.94 11.01 -17.60
N GLU A 110 -13.23 9.92 -17.92
CA GLU A 110 -13.51 8.57 -17.40
C GLU A 110 -12.25 7.72 -17.26
N GLY A 111 -12.29 6.73 -16.36
CA GLY A 111 -11.16 5.85 -16.15
C GLY A 111 -11.34 4.84 -15.04
N TYR A 112 -10.26 4.13 -14.75
CA TYR A 112 -10.15 3.28 -13.59
C TYR A 112 -9.42 4.02 -12.47
N LEU A 113 -9.99 3.96 -11.27
CA LEU A 113 -9.28 4.31 -10.04
C LEU A 113 -8.87 3.01 -9.35
N THR A 114 -7.57 2.85 -9.15
CA THR A 114 -7.01 1.80 -8.31
C THR A 114 -6.72 2.36 -6.93
N ILE A 115 -7.00 1.57 -5.91
CA ILE A 115 -6.90 1.98 -4.51
C ILE A 115 -6.10 0.92 -3.76
N ASN A 116 -5.14 1.37 -2.96
CA ASN A 116 -4.50 0.54 -1.95
C ASN A 116 -5.23 0.70 -0.63
N PHE A 117 -5.55 -0.43 0.00
CA PHE A 117 -6.15 -0.51 1.32
C PHE A 117 -5.10 -1.04 2.30
N GLU A 118 -4.44 -0.15 3.03
CA GLU A 118 -3.17 -0.51 3.67
C GLU A 118 -3.36 -1.28 4.98
N TYR A 119 -3.96 -0.66 5.98
CA TYR A 119 -4.01 -1.17 7.36
C TYR A 119 -5.35 -0.91 8.02
N ILE A 120 -5.59 -1.62 9.13
CA ILE A 120 -6.73 -1.38 10.00
C ILE A 120 -6.32 -0.50 11.18
N SER A 121 -7.02 0.62 11.35
CA SER A 121 -6.95 1.41 12.58
C SER A 121 -7.86 0.77 13.64
N ALA A 122 -7.27 0.12 14.65
CA ALA A 122 -7.97 -0.81 15.54
C ALA A 122 -9.23 -0.21 16.20
N ILE A 123 -9.10 0.94 16.89
CA ILE A 123 -10.23 1.60 17.57
C ILE A 123 -11.37 1.96 16.60
N PRO A 124 -11.18 2.83 15.60
CA PRO A 124 -12.29 3.28 14.76
C PRO A 124 -12.88 2.12 13.96
N TRP A 125 -12.07 1.18 13.48
CA TRP A 125 -12.58 0.00 12.79
C TRP A 125 -13.48 -0.82 13.71
N MET A 126 -13.03 -1.21 14.91
CA MET A 126 -13.86 -1.98 15.85
C MET A 126 -15.16 -1.27 16.25
N GLN A 127 -15.10 0.05 16.47
CA GLN A 127 -16.26 0.84 16.90
C GLN A 127 -17.33 0.98 15.81
N THR A 128 -16.92 1.06 14.55
CA THR A 128 -17.81 1.39 13.42
C THR A 128 -18.06 0.22 12.47
N TYR A 129 -17.33 -0.90 12.64
CA TYR A 129 -17.43 -2.09 11.78
C TYR A 129 -18.86 -2.57 11.56
N GLN A 130 -19.63 -2.72 12.63
CA GLN A 130 -21.01 -3.18 12.53
C GLN A 130 -21.91 -2.15 11.83
N GLN A 131 -21.66 -0.86 12.03
CA GLN A 131 -22.44 0.21 11.40
C GLN A 131 -22.20 0.23 9.89
N VAL A 132 -20.94 0.03 9.48
CA VAL A 132 -20.53 0.06 8.07
C VAL A 132 -20.88 -1.22 7.33
N THR A 133 -20.67 -2.39 7.94
CA THR A 133 -20.80 -3.68 7.27
C THR A 133 -22.10 -4.42 7.58
N GLY A 134 -22.84 -3.99 8.61
CA GLY A 134 -23.99 -4.71 9.15
C GLY A 134 -23.63 -5.98 9.94
N LYS A 135 -22.35 -6.34 10.04
CA LYS A 135 -21.87 -7.59 10.67
C LYS A 135 -21.30 -7.33 12.05
N SER A 136 -21.75 -8.09 13.05
CA SER A 136 -21.15 -8.08 14.39
C SER A 136 -19.96 -9.03 14.46
N LEU A 137 -18.90 -8.64 15.17
CA LEU A 137 -17.69 -9.42 15.38
C LEU A 137 -17.39 -9.63 16.87
N PRO A 138 -16.73 -10.75 17.25
CA PRO A 138 -16.54 -11.14 18.64
C PRO A 138 -15.38 -10.39 19.32
N PHE A 139 -15.30 -9.06 19.18
CA PHE A 139 -14.17 -8.26 19.67
C PHE A 139 -13.91 -8.46 21.16
N ALA A 140 -14.93 -8.28 21.99
CA ALA A 140 -14.80 -8.38 23.45
C ALA A 140 -14.29 -9.75 23.91
N GLU A 141 -14.82 -10.83 23.31
CA GLU A 141 -14.42 -12.20 23.65
C GLU A 141 -12.98 -12.50 23.23
N VAL A 142 -12.60 -12.07 22.01
CA VAL A 142 -11.25 -12.27 21.48
C VAL A 142 -10.23 -11.43 22.25
N GLN A 143 -10.52 -10.16 22.55
CA GLN A 143 -9.66 -9.30 23.38
C GLN A 143 -9.47 -9.87 24.79
N ALA A 144 -10.54 -10.39 25.40
CA ALA A 144 -10.46 -11.03 26.72
C ALA A 144 -9.58 -12.29 26.69
N ALA A 145 -9.62 -13.07 25.61
CA ALA A 145 -8.74 -14.22 25.43
C ALA A 145 -7.27 -13.78 25.26
N VAL A 146 -7.01 -12.81 24.38
CA VAL A 146 -5.64 -12.30 24.12
C VAL A 146 -5.02 -11.71 25.38
N LYS A 147 -5.78 -10.96 26.18
CA LYS A 147 -5.30 -10.39 27.46
C LYS A 147 -4.85 -11.46 28.47
N LYS A 148 -5.44 -12.66 28.43
CA LYS A 148 -5.05 -13.79 29.30
C LYS A 148 -3.85 -14.56 28.75
N ALA A 149 -3.51 -14.38 27.48
CA ALA A 149 -2.43 -15.10 26.83
C ALA A 149 -1.05 -14.54 27.20
N PRO A 150 0.01 -15.37 27.23
CA PRO A 150 1.37 -14.91 27.46
C PRO A 150 1.76 -13.82 26.45
N LYS A 151 2.40 -12.74 26.93
CA LYS A 151 2.82 -11.59 26.12
C LYS A 151 1.68 -10.95 25.30
N ALA A 152 0.43 -11.13 25.71
CA ALA A 152 -0.75 -10.66 25.00
C ALA A 152 -0.82 -11.13 23.53
N GLY A 153 -0.45 -12.39 23.26
CA GLY A 153 -0.51 -12.96 21.92
C GLY A 153 -0.95 -14.43 21.92
N ILE A 154 -1.76 -14.82 20.92
CA ILE A 154 -2.27 -16.18 20.75
C ILE A 154 -1.76 -16.77 19.43
N ASN A 155 -1.13 -17.95 19.48
CA ASN A 155 -0.88 -18.75 18.28
C ASN A 155 -2.17 -19.45 17.83
N ALA A 156 -3.08 -18.70 17.20
CA ALA A 156 -4.39 -19.23 16.79
C ALA A 156 -4.27 -20.33 15.70
N PHE A 157 -3.23 -20.26 14.87
CA PHE A 157 -2.93 -21.27 13.86
C PHE A 157 -2.75 -22.67 14.47
N GLY A 158 -1.97 -22.73 15.57
CA GLY A 158 -1.65 -23.95 16.30
C GLY A 158 -2.56 -24.27 17.50
N LEU A 159 -3.68 -23.57 17.70
CA LEU A 159 -4.61 -23.87 18.79
C LEU A 159 -5.11 -25.32 18.71
N PRO A 160 -5.21 -26.03 19.84
CA PRO A 160 -5.66 -27.41 19.88
C PRO A 160 -7.17 -27.49 19.63
N LYS A 161 -7.67 -28.70 19.33
CA LYS A 161 -9.06 -28.93 18.90
C LYS A 161 -10.08 -28.54 19.98
N GLU A 162 -9.70 -28.62 21.25
CA GLU A 162 -10.53 -28.23 22.39
C GLU A 162 -10.82 -26.72 22.40
N GLU A 163 -9.98 -25.91 21.76
CA GLU A 163 -10.13 -24.45 21.64
C GLU A 163 -10.67 -24.01 20.26
N GLU A 164 -11.27 -24.92 19.49
CA GLU A 164 -11.78 -24.64 18.14
C GLU A 164 -12.80 -23.49 18.12
N ALA A 165 -13.61 -23.33 19.16
CA ALA A 165 -14.56 -22.22 19.27
C ALA A 165 -13.86 -20.85 19.35
N LEU A 166 -12.74 -20.76 20.07
CA LEU A 166 -11.92 -19.55 20.14
C LEU A 166 -11.19 -19.34 18.80
N LYS A 167 -10.61 -20.40 18.25
CA LYS A 167 -9.94 -20.37 16.94
C LYS A 167 -10.86 -19.84 15.84
N ALA A 168 -12.10 -20.31 15.78
CA ALA A 168 -13.10 -19.86 14.81
C ALA A 168 -13.42 -18.36 14.96
N LYS A 169 -13.53 -17.85 16.19
CA LYS A 169 -13.77 -16.42 16.46
C LYS A 169 -12.59 -15.55 16.02
N ILE A 170 -11.36 -15.97 16.33
CA ILE A 170 -10.15 -15.27 15.89
C ILE A 170 -10.04 -15.31 14.36
N ARG A 171 -10.27 -16.48 13.74
CA ARG A 171 -10.24 -16.64 12.28
C ARG A 171 -11.26 -15.73 11.59
N LEU A 172 -12.47 -15.65 12.11
CA LEU A 172 -13.52 -14.77 11.60
C LEU A 172 -13.06 -13.29 11.62
N LEU A 173 -12.56 -12.82 12.76
CA LEU A 173 -12.05 -11.45 12.90
C LEU A 173 -10.92 -11.17 11.91
N CYS A 174 -9.93 -12.06 11.82
CA CYS A 174 -8.79 -11.94 10.91
C CYS A 174 -9.22 -11.91 9.44
N THR A 175 -10.21 -12.73 9.09
CA THR A 175 -10.77 -12.80 7.73
C THR A 175 -11.41 -11.47 7.35
N GLU A 176 -12.21 -10.86 8.23
CA GLU A 176 -12.83 -9.57 7.96
C GLU A 176 -11.83 -8.41 7.93
N ALA A 177 -10.82 -8.42 8.81
CA ALA A 177 -9.75 -7.42 8.80
C ALA A 177 -8.94 -7.48 7.50
N LEU A 178 -8.60 -8.67 7.02
CA LEU A 178 -7.89 -8.86 5.75
C LEU A 178 -8.76 -8.63 4.53
N LEU A 179 -10.09 -8.82 4.62
CA LEU A 179 -11.03 -8.40 3.56
C LEU A 179 -10.99 -6.90 3.33
N ASP A 180 -10.74 -6.12 4.38
CA ASP A 180 -10.68 -4.67 4.33
C ASP A 180 -9.31 -4.14 3.89
N GLN A 181 -8.27 -4.99 3.83
CA GLN A 181 -6.94 -4.66 3.29
C GLN A 181 -6.77 -5.17 1.84
N GLY A 182 -5.71 -4.72 1.16
CA GLY A 182 -5.34 -5.18 -0.17
C GLY A 182 -5.40 -4.08 -1.23
N MET A 183 -5.96 -4.41 -2.40
CA MET A 183 -6.20 -3.46 -3.48
C MET A 183 -7.66 -3.48 -3.95
N GLY A 184 -8.06 -2.42 -4.63
CA GLY A 184 -9.34 -2.31 -5.32
C GLY A 184 -9.19 -1.65 -6.68
N VAL A 185 -10.08 -2.03 -7.60
CA VAL A 185 -10.28 -1.33 -8.86
C VAL A 185 -11.74 -0.89 -8.88
N ILE A 186 -11.97 0.39 -9.15
CA ILE A 186 -13.30 0.92 -9.44
C ILE A 186 -13.25 1.71 -10.75
N SER A 187 -14.35 1.74 -11.46
CA SER A 187 -14.52 2.54 -12.66
C SER A 187 -15.31 3.80 -12.32
N ILE A 188 -14.82 4.94 -12.81
CA ILE A 188 -15.37 6.26 -12.53
C ILE A 188 -15.52 7.05 -13.82
N ARG A 189 -16.50 7.96 -13.83
CA ARG A 189 -16.69 8.95 -14.89
C ARG A 189 -17.18 10.25 -14.30
N ARG A 190 -17.00 11.32 -15.05
CA ARG A 190 -17.67 12.58 -14.78
C ARG A 190 -19.08 12.55 -15.35
N ASP A 191 -20.06 12.89 -14.53
CA ASP A 191 -21.45 13.02 -14.97
C ASP A 191 -21.70 14.38 -15.68
N PRO A 192 -22.89 14.61 -16.26
CA PRO A 192 -23.21 15.86 -16.94
C PRO A 192 -23.17 17.11 -16.04
N ASP A 193 -23.33 16.94 -14.72
CA ASP A 193 -23.24 18.03 -13.73
C ASP A 193 -21.79 18.32 -13.33
N GLY A 194 -20.84 17.53 -13.84
CA GLY A 194 -19.42 17.72 -13.62
C GLY A 194 -18.89 17.03 -12.36
N LYS A 195 -19.64 16.11 -11.75
CA LYS A 195 -19.21 15.34 -10.56
C LYS A 195 -18.61 14.00 -10.95
N TRP A 196 -17.61 13.56 -10.20
CA TRP A 196 -17.06 12.21 -10.36
C TRP A 196 -17.95 11.18 -9.67
N VAL A 197 -18.42 10.19 -10.43
CA VAL A 197 -19.29 9.13 -9.96
C VAL A 197 -18.77 7.76 -10.38
N ARG A 198 -19.05 6.75 -9.56
CA ARG A 198 -18.79 5.34 -9.92
C ARG A 198 -19.69 4.88 -11.05
N THR A 199 -19.12 4.13 -11.99
CA THR A 199 -19.89 3.51 -13.08
C THR A 199 -20.27 2.07 -12.79
N ASN A 200 -19.65 1.43 -11.78
CA ASN A 200 -19.94 0.06 -11.36
C ASN A 200 -19.76 -0.95 -12.50
N SER A 201 -18.72 -0.77 -13.32
CA SER A 201 -18.45 -1.64 -14.46
C SER A 201 -18.02 -3.04 -14.03
N LYS A 202 -17.92 -3.96 -15.00
CA LYS A 202 -17.42 -5.33 -14.77
C LYS A 202 -15.93 -5.38 -14.37
N ALA A 203 -15.19 -4.27 -14.50
CA ALA A 203 -13.81 -4.18 -14.06
C ALA A 203 -13.69 -4.02 -12.54
N ASP A 204 -14.77 -3.55 -11.88
CA ASP A 204 -14.79 -3.26 -10.46
C ASP A 204 -14.62 -4.53 -9.64
N ARG A 205 -13.53 -4.61 -8.87
CA ARG A 205 -13.17 -5.80 -8.10
C ARG A 205 -12.26 -5.49 -6.92
N ARG A 206 -12.20 -6.42 -5.99
CA ARG A 206 -11.25 -6.44 -4.88
C ARG A 206 -10.17 -7.50 -5.11
N ILE A 207 -8.94 -7.13 -4.78
CA ILE A 207 -7.83 -8.06 -4.54
C ILE A 207 -7.50 -7.91 -3.05
N SER A 208 -8.21 -8.65 -2.20
CA SER A 208 -8.12 -8.47 -0.74
C SER A 208 -6.93 -9.24 -0.13
N GLY A 209 -6.69 -9.04 1.17
CA GLY A 209 -5.74 -9.84 1.95
C GLY A 209 -6.03 -11.34 1.99
N ILE A 210 -7.21 -11.78 1.53
CA ILE A 210 -7.59 -13.20 1.46
C ILE A 210 -7.99 -13.68 0.05
N SER A 211 -7.77 -12.89 -1.00
CA SER A 211 -8.04 -13.38 -2.37
C SER A 211 -7.21 -14.64 -2.68
N GLY A 212 -7.86 -15.68 -3.18
CA GLY A 212 -7.28 -17.02 -3.35
C GLY A 212 -7.51 -17.98 -2.19
N LEU A 213 -7.95 -17.52 -1.00
CA LEU A 213 -8.16 -18.40 0.15
C LEU A 213 -9.31 -19.39 -0.10
N GLU A 214 -10.45 -18.88 -0.58
CA GLU A 214 -11.68 -19.68 -0.79
C GLU A 214 -12.24 -19.53 -2.22
N ASP A 215 -11.87 -18.47 -2.95
CA ASP A 215 -12.42 -18.12 -4.28
C ASP A 215 -11.56 -18.64 -5.46
N GLY A 216 -10.36 -19.13 -5.19
CA GLY A 216 -9.40 -19.58 -6.21
C GLY A 216 -8.70 -18.46 -6.99
N TRP A 217 -8.90 -17.20 -6.62
CA TRP A 217 -8.32 -16.01 -7.26
C TRP A 217 -6.92 -15.69 -6.74
N TYR A 218 -6.02 -16.66 -6.90
CA TYR A 218 -4.64 -16.53 -6.45
C TYR A 218 -3.86 -15.45 -7.21
N LEU A 219 -3.01 -14.73 -6.47
CA LEU A 219 -1.93 -13.94 -7.06
C LEU A 219 -0.86 -14.87 -7.63
N LYS A 220 -0.15 -14.36 -8.64
CA LYS A 220 0.97 -15.03 -9.29
C LYS A 220 2.30 -14.44 -8.84
N ALA A 221 3.40 -15.12 -9.14
CA ALA A 221 4.75 -14.59 -8.96
C ALA A 221 5.61 -14.76 -10.21
N THR A 222 6.47 -13.78 -10.46
CA THR A 222 7.56 -13.86 -11.44
C THR A 222 8.91 -13.71 -10.76
N GLY A 223 10.00 -14.04 -11.45
CA GLY A 223 11.36 -13.93 -10.94
C GLY A 223 11.77 -15.07 -9.97
N PRO A 224 12.93 -14.94 -9.31
CA PRO A 224 13.57 -16.02 -8.56
C PRO A 224 12.77 -16.48 -7.33
N GLY A 225 11.98 -15.61 -6.70
CA GLY A 225 11.14 -15.94 -5.55
C GLY A 225 10.12 -17.04 -5.85
N ALA A 226 9.63 -17.13 -7.10
CA ALA A 226 8.69 -18.19 -7.50
C ALA A 226 9.29 -19.60 -7.35
N ALA A 227 10.61 -19.76 -7.54
CA ALA A 227 11.28 -21.04 -7.31
C ALA A 227 11.32 -21.42 -5.82
N VAL A 228 11.46 -20.44 -4.93
CA VAL A 228 11.41 -20.64 -3.47
C VAL A 228 10.01 -21.06 -3.03
N PHE A 229 8.97 -20.44 -3.59
CA PHE A 229 7.57 -20.75 -3.24
C PHE A 229 7.14 -22.16 -3.64
N ARG A 230 7.77 -22.74 -4.68
CA ARG A 230 7.50 -24.11 -5.15
C ARG A 230 8.22 -25.20 -4.36
N LYS A 231 9.01 -24.85 -3.33
CA LYS A 231 9.67 -25.85 -2.50
C LYS A 231 8.66 -26.74 -1.77
N THR A 232 8.98 -28.02 -1.68
CA THR A 232 8.22 -29.02 -0.91
C THR A 232 8.92 -29.43 0.39
N GLN A 233 10.20 -29.04 0.54
CA GLN A 233 11.05 -29.28 1.71
C GLN A 233 12.00 -28.10 1.93
N GLY A 234 12.42 -27.89 3.17
CA GLY A 234 13.34 -26.82 3.57
C GLY A 234 13.44 -26.71 5.09
N GLN A 235 14.12 -25.66 5.57
CA GLN A 235 14.36 -25.43 7.00
C GLN A 235 13.11 -24.98 7.77
N GLY A 236 12.20 -24.28 7.09
CA GLY A 236 11.05 -23.64 7.69
C GLY A 236 9.69 -24.15 7.20
N TYR A 237 8.68 -23.30 7.40
CA TYR A 237 7.30 -23.54 7.05
C TYR A 237 7.05 -23.45 5.53
N ILE A 238 6.23 -24.38 5.04
CA ILE A 238 5.81 -24.49 3.64
C ILE A 238 4.29 -24.68 3.62
N ASP A 239 3.58 -23.73 3.01
CA ASP A 239 2.11 -23.69 2.94
C ASP A 239 1.48 -24.70 1.97
N LYS A 240 2.31 -25.41 1.18
CA LYS A 240 1.92 -26.40 0.16
C LYS A 240 1.06 -25.83 -0.97
N LEU A 241 1.04 -24.52 -1.15
CA LEU A 241 0.32 -23.87 -2.26
C LEU A 241 1.17 -23.76 -3.54
N GLY A 242 2.47 -24.00 -3.44
CA GLY A 242 3.43 -23.74 -4.52
C GLY A 242 3.62 -22.24 -4.71
N ASP A 243 3.69 -21.78 -5.95
CA ASP A 243 3.77 -20.35 -6.30
C ASP A 243 2.41 -19.63 -6.37
N ARG A 244 1.32 -20.30 -6.01
CA ARG A 244 0.03 -19.64 -5.76
C ARG A 244 0.11 -18.84 -4.47
N ILE A 245 -0.34 -17.59 -4.51
CA ILE A 245 -0.26 -16.67 -3.38
C ILE A 245 -1.67 -16.23 -3.00
N ILE A 246 -1.96 -16.27 -1.70
CA ILE A 246 -3.21 -15.77 -1.14
C ILE A 246 -3.00 -14.31 -0.77
N GLY A 247 -3.77 -13.45 -1.42
CA GLY A 247 -3.92 -12.04 -1.09
C GLY A 247 -2.66 -11.17 -1.18
N THR A 248 -2.91 -9.90 -0.90
CA THR A 248 -1.94 -8.83 -0.68
C THR A 248 -2.50 -7.94 0.41
N PHE A 249 -1.64 -7.38 1.25
CA PHE A 249 -2.02 -6.54 2.38
C PHE A 249 -0.85 -5.62 2.76
N ALA A 250 -1.09 -4.66 3.67
CA ALA A 250 -0.13 -3.58 3.94
C ALA A 250 0.29 -2.89 2.63
N ASN A 251 -0.67 -2.74 1.71
CA ASN A 251 -0.49 -2.07 0.44
C ASN A 251 -0.40 -0.58 0.72
N CYS A 252 0.81 -0.03 0.74
CA CYS A 252 1.07 1.37 1.10
C CYS A 252 0.94 2.26 -0.13
N ALA A 253 2.06 2.78 -0.62
CA ALA A 253 2.14 3.55 -1.84
C ALA A 253 2.30 2.66 -3.09
N GLY A 254 2.67 3.29 -4.21
CA GLY A 254 2.74 2.60 -5.48
C GLY A 254 3.22 3.49 -6.62
N GLY A 255 2.88 3.08 -7.84
CA GLY A 255 3.21 3.79 -9.05
C GLY A 255 2.40 3.31 -10.25
N THR A 256 2.11 4.21 -11.17
CA THR A 256 1.45 3.89 -12.44
C THR A 256 2.49 3.65 -13.52
N THR A 257 2.36 2.57 -14.27
CA THR A 257 3.26 2.29 -15.39
C THR A 257 2.81 3.04 -16.66
N PRO A 258 3.72 3.38 -17.58
CA PRO A 258 3.35 3.99 -18.86
C PRO A 258 2.51 3.09 -19.77
N TRP A 259 2.40 1.79 -19.47
CA TRP A 259 1.57 0.84 -20.21
C TRP A 259 0.22 0.54 -19.54
N GLY A 260 -0.16 1.34 -18.53
CA GLY A 260 -1.52 1.36 -17.98
C GLY A 260 -1.80 0.31 -16.90
N THR A 261 -0.77 -0.28 -16.31
CA THR A 261 -0.88 -1.11 -15.09
C THR A 261 -0.50 -0.30 -13.85
N VAL A 262 -0.81 -0.83 -12.68
CA VAL A 262 -0.54 -0.20 -11.38
C VAL A 262 0.31 -1.12 -10.53
N LEU A 263 1.32 -0.53 -9.90
CA LEU A 263 2.23 -1.16 -8.97
C LEU A 263 1.86 -0.72 -7.56
N SER A 264 1.83 -1.67 -6.63
CA SER A 264 1.53 -1.47 -5.22
C SER A 264 2.62 -2.08 -4.36
N GLY A 265 3.07 -1.36 -3.33
CA GLY A 265 4.09 -1.82 -2.40
C GLY A 265 3.49 -2.47 -1.17
N GLU A 266 3.86 -3.73 -0.89
CA GLU A 266 3.62 -4.33 0.43
C GLU A 266 4.69 -3.81 1.41
N GLU A 267 4.29 -2.99 2.38
CA GLU A 267 5.18 -2.23 3.25
C GLU A 267 5.26 -2.89 4.64
N ASN A 268 4.28 -2.65 5.50
CA ASN A 268 4.23 -3.15 6.87
C ASN A 268 3.67 -4.59 6.99
N PHE A 269 4.02 -5.46 6.04
CA PHE A 269 3.54 -6.85 5.98
C PHE A 269 3.92 -7.69 7.21
N GLN A 270 4.96 -7.29 7.96
CA GLN A 270 5.35 -7.93 9.22
C GLN A 270 4.28 -7.84 10.31
N ASN A 271 3.30 -6.93 10.16
CA ASN A 271 2.19 -6.85 11.08
C ASN A 271 1.27 -8.06 10.92
N GLN A 272 1.24 -8.67 9.73
CA GLN A 272 0.35 -9.76 9.36
C GLN A 272 1.01 -11.15 9.46
N VAL A 273 2.28 -11.23 9.06
CA VAL A 273 3.04 -12.49 8.92
C VAL A 273 4.47 -12.35 9.44
N ALA A 274 5.17 -13.46 9.65
CA ALA A 274 6.58 -13.43 10.03
C ALA A 274 7.46 -12.85 8.88
N GLU A 275 8.21 -11.78 9.17
CA GLU A 275 9.10 -11.14 8.19
C GLU A 275 10.36 -11.96 7.87
N PRO A 276 11.08 -12.55 8.85
CA PRO A 276 12.29 -13.32 8.58
C PRO A 276 12.05 -14.57 7.72
N VAL A 277 13.08 -14.97 6.99
CA VAL A 277 13.13 -16.23 6.24
C VAL A 277 14.41 -16.97 6.58
N TYR A 278 14.39 -18.30 6.45
CA TYR A 278 15.61 -19.10 6.57
C TYR A 278 16.56 -18.84 5.39
N ALA A 279 17.81 -19.31 5.49
CA ALA A 279 18.81 -19.13 4.44
C ALA A 279 18.39 -19.75 3.10
N ASP A 280 17.50 -20.75 3.13
CA ASP A 280 16.92 -21.37 1.94
C ASP A 280 15.67 -20.63 1.42
N GLY A 281 15.29 -19.51 2.02
CA GLY A 281 14.13 -18.69 1.68
C GLY A 281 12.78 -19.22 2.17
N THR A 282 12.74 -20.35 2.88
CA THR A 282 11.49 -20.83 3.49
C THR A 282 11.03 -19.93 4.63
N SER A 283 9.72 -19.88 4.85
CA SER A 283 9.11 -19.00 5.86
C SER A 283 9.41 -19.48 7.27
N PHE A 284 9.38 -18.57 8.24
CA PHE A 284 9.21 -18.94 9.64
C PHE A 284 7.81 -19.54 9.87
N ASP A 285 7.67 -20.33 10.94
CA ASP A 285 6.39 -20.94 11.32
C ASP A 285 5.37 -19.84 11.71
N PRO A 286 4.07 -19.98 11.36
CA PRO A 286 3.07 -18.97 11.70
C PRO A 286 2.98 -18.64 13.21
N LYS A 287 3.44 -19.53 14.10
CA LYS A 287 3.52 -19.23 15.54
C LYS A 287 4.45 -18.06 15.89
N GLU A 288 5.40 -17.72 15.01
CA GLU A 288 6.42 -16.69 15.25
C GLU A 288 5.88 -15.26 15.12
N ARG A 289 4.67 -15.09 14.56
CA ARG A 289 3.88 -13.85 14.65
C ARG A 289 2.48 -14.20 15.15
N PRO A 290 2.30 -14.34 16.49
CA PRO A 290 1.01 -14.67 17.07
C PRO A 290 0.01 -13.53 16.88
N PHE A 291 -1.27 -13.88 16.91
CA PHE A 291 -2.36 -12.92 16.84
C PHE A 291 -2.42 -12.06 18.10
N SER A 292 -2.56 -10.76 17.92
CA SER A 292 -2.75 -9.77 18.99
C SER A 292 -3.81 -8.76 18.57
N ILE A 293 -4.56 -8.26 19.56
CA ILE A 293 -5.53 -7.18 19.38
C ILE A 293 -5.56 -6.33 20.65
N ASN A 294 -5.37 -5.03 20.49
CA ASN A 294 -5.48 -4.04 21.56
C ASN A 294 -6.09 -2.73 21.02
N GLU A 295 -5.98 -1.64 21.78
CA GLU A 295 -6.50 -0.32 21.40
C GLU A 295 -5.65 0.37 20.32
N GLU A 296 -4.43 -0.07 20.08
CA GLU A 296 -3.50 0.51 19.10
C GLU A 296 -3.46 -0.30 17.79
N GLU A 297 -3.44 -1.63 17.87
CA GLU A 297 -3.12 -2.50 16.74
C GLU A 297 -3.95 -3.81 16.76
N ILE A 298 -4.32 -4.28 15.56
CA ILE A 298 -4.66 -5.68 15.27
C ILE A 298 -3.50 -6.25 14.46
N SER A 299 -2.98 -7.39 14.87
CA SER A 299 -1.83 -7.99 14.21
C SER A 299 -1.81 -9.52 14.23
N GLY A 300 -1.03 -10.11 13.32
CA GLY A 300 -0.86 -11.55 13.14
C GLY A 300 -1.99 -12.21 12.35
N GLU A 301 -2.88 -11.45 11.71
CA GLU A 301 -4.08 -11.96 11.04
C GLU A 301 -3.73 -12.93 9.90
N GLY A 302 -2.71 -12.61 9.11
CA GLY A 302 -2.20 -13.50 8.06
C GLY A 302 -1.71 -14.84 8.61
N ASN A 303 -0.99 -14.83 9.72
CA ASN A 303 -0.49 -16.06 10.34
C ASN A 303 -1.61 -16.93 10.95
N VAL A 304 -2.72 -16.35 11.43
CA VAL A 304 -3.91 -17.14 11.84
C VAL A 304 -4.43 -18.02 10.70
N LEU A 305 -4.31 -17.53 9.47
CA LEU A 305 -4.73 -18.24 8.25
C LEU A 305 -3.64 -19.14 7.66
N GLY A 306 -2.48 -19.25 8.31
CA GLY A 306 -1.36 -20.06 7.82
C GLY A 306 -0.66 -19.49 6.59
N LEU A 307 -0.73 -18.17 6.39
CA LEU A 307 -0.05 -17.53 5.25
C LEU A 307 1.47 -17.58 5.43
N ALA A 308 2.20 -18.03 4.41
CA ALA A 308 3.66 -18.12 4.47
C ALA A 308 4.30 -16.73 4.27
N GLY A 309 5.01 -16.24 5.29
CA GLY A 309 5.57 -14.89 5.33
C GLY A 309 6.52 -14.55 4.18
N ASN A 310 7.21 -15.55 3.62
CA ASN A 310 8.10 -15.35 2.47
C ASN A 310 7.36 -14.90 1.19
N LYS A 311 6.04 -15.05 1.12
CA LYS A 311 5.19 -14.63 -0.02
C LYS A 311 4.74 -13.16 0.04
N TYR A 312 5.17 -12.40 1.04
CA TYR A 312 4.80 -10.99 1.24
C TYR A 312 6.03 -10.08 1.37
N GLY A 313 5.84 -8.78 1.19
CA GLY A 313 6.91 -7.78 1.10
C GLY A 313 7.41 -7.57 -0.32
N TRP A 314 6.52 -7.67 -1.30
CA TRP A 314 6.83 -7.55 -2.72
C TRP A 314 6.06 -6.40 -3.36
N ILE A 315 6.51 -6.00 -4.55
CA ILE A 315 5.68 -5.19 -5.45
C ILE A 315 4.65 -6.08 -6.14
N VAL A 316 3.39 -5.66 -6.07
CA VAL A 316 2.24 -6.27 -6.75
C VAL A 316 1.87 -5.41 -7.96
N GLU A 317 1.85 -5.99 -9.17
CA GLU A 317 1.33 -5.33 -10.38
C GLU A 317 -0.09 -5.83 -10.68
N ILE A 318 -1.01 -4.92 -11.01
CA ILE A 318 -2.34 -5.22 -11.56
C ILE A 318 -2.62 -4.44 -12.86
N ASP A 319 -3.32 -5.07 -13.80
CA ASP A 319 -3.97 -4.41 -14.93
C ASP A 319 -5.43 -4.08 -14.59
N PRO A 320 -5.78 -2.80 -14.33
CA PRO A 320 -7.15 -2.43 -13.99
C PRO A 320 -8.13 -2.71 -15.13
N ALA A 321 -7.68 -2.71 -16.39
CA ALA A 321 -8.52 -2.97 -17.55
C ALA A 321 -8.80 -4.47 -17.77
N ASN A 322 -8.08 -5.37 -17.09
CA ASN A 322 -8.32 -6.81 -17.15
C ASN A 322 -9.07 -7.29 -15.88
N PRO A 323 -10.39 -7.57 -15.95
CA PRO A 323 -11.16 -7.98 -14.77
C PRO A 323 -10.71 -9.32 -14.17
N ASN A 324 -9.94 -10.12 -14.90
CA ASN A 324 -9.42 -11.42 -14.45
C ASN A 324 -7.98 -11.35 -13.93
N ASP A 325 -7.40 -10.15 -13.82
CA ASP A 325 -6.10 -9.94 -13.20
C ASP A 325 -6.25 -9.66 -11.70
N TYR A 326 -5.77 -10.62 -10.90
CA TYR A 326 -5.78 -10.56 -9.44
C TYR A 326 -4.42 -10.18 -8.86
N GLY A 327 -3.41 -9.92 -9.69
CA GLY A 327 -2.12 -9.41 -9.25
C GLY A 327 -0.96 -10.36 -9.47
N THR A 328 0.19 -9.77 -9.79
CA THR A 328 1.46 -10.46 -10.00
C THR A 328 2.52 -9.85 -9.11
N LYS A 329 3.16 -10.67 -8.27
CA LYS A 329 4.30 -10.27 -7.45
C LYS A 329 5.60 -10.40 -8.24
N HIS A 330 6.34 -9.31 -8.41
CA HIS A 330 7.60 -9.30 -9.17
C HIS A 330 8.81 -9.46 -8.25
N SER A 331 9.25 -10.69 -8.03
CA SER A 331 10.27 -10.97 -7.00
C SER A 331 11.68 -10.47 -7.34
N TRP A 332 11.97 -10.19 -8.62
CA TRP A 332 13.23 -9.55 -9.01
C TRP A 332 13.38 -8.11 -8.48
N LEU A 333 12.27 -7.48 -8.09
CA LEU A 333 12.28 -6.14 -7.49
C LEU A 333 12.72 -6.16 -6.01
N GLY A 334 12.90 -7.35 -5.44
CA GLY A 334 13.38 -7.58 -4.07
C GLY A 334 12.26 -7.63 -3.03
N ARG A 335 12.57 -8.27 -1.90
CA ARG A 335 11.66 -8.44 -0.76
C ARG A 335 12.05 -7.54 0.40
N TYR A 336 11.23 -6.54 0.69
CA TYR A 336 11.39 -5.58 1.80
C TYR A 336 10.09 -4.77 1.95
N ARG A 337 10.10 -3.77 2.83
CA ARG A 337 8.92 -2.93 3.11
C ARG A 337 8.78 -1.83 2.05
N HIS A 338 8.07 -2.10 0.96
CA HIS A 338 8.03 -1.22 -0.22
C HIS A 338 7.11 -0.02 -0.02
N GLU A 339 7.65 1.18 -0.28
CA GLU A 339 6.92 2.46 -0.27
C GLU A 339 6.49 2.84 -1.71
N ALA A 340 6.61 4.12 -2.07
CA ALA A 340 6.38 4.62 -3.42
C ALA A 340 7.45 4.12 -4.41
N VAL A 341 7.03 3.95 -5.67
CA VAL A 341 7.90 3.41 -6.73
C VAL A 341 7.99 4.36 -7.92
N GLY A 342 9.15 4.38 -8.56
CA GLY A 342 9.40 5.15 -9.77
C GLY A 342 9.80 4.25 -10.92
N VAL A 343 9.13 4.36 -12.06
CA VAL A 343 9.47 3.60 -13.27
C VAL A 343 9.97 4.53 -14.36
N LYS A 344 11.15 4.23 -14.91
CA LYS A 344 11.73 4.92 -16.05
C LYS A 344 11.77 3.99 -17.26
N VAL A 345 10.98 4.36 -18.27
CA VAL A 345 10.71 3.53 -19.45
C VAL A 345 11.10 4.32 -20.68
N VAL A 346 12.14 3.88 -21.40
CA VAL A 346 12.70 4.58 -22.55
C VAL A 346 13.00 3.58 -23.65
N ALA A 347 12.43 3.80 -24.84
CA ALA A 347 12.67 2.95 -26.01
C ALA A 347 14.18 2.78 -26.28
N GLY A 348 14.60 1.54 -26.60
CA GLY A 348 15.99 1.18 -26.83
C GLY A 348 16.86 1.04 -25.58
N LYS A 349 16.32 1.31 -24.38
CA LYS A 349 17.03 1.15 -23.10
C LYS A 349 16.40 0.03 -22.25
N PRO A 350 17.17 -0.60 -21.36
CA PRO A 350 16.59 -1.34 -20.25
C PRO A 350 15.58 -0.51 -19.46
N LEU A 351 14.53 -1.16 -18.98
CA LEU A 351 13.62 -0.59 -17.99
C LEU A 351 14.39 -0.38 -16.68
N ALA A 352 14.18 0.77 -16.04
CA ALA A 352 14.67 1.00 -14.70
C ALA A 352 13.50 1.22 -13.74
N PHE A 353 13.52 0.54 -12.61
CA PHE A 353 12.54 0.64 -11.54
C PHE A 353 13.27 1.08 -10.26
N TYR A 354 12.70 2.01 -9.51
CA TYR A 354 13.27 2.56 -8.28
C TYR A 354 12.26 2.39 -7.14
N SER A 355 12.73 2.02 -5.97
CA SER A 355 11.90 1.78 -4.78
C SER A 355 12.67 2.10 -3.51
N GLY A 356 11.95 2.45 -2.45
CA GLY A 356 12.50 2.60 -1.10
C GLY A 356 12.04 1.46 -0.20
N CYS A 357 12.86 1.14 0.81
CA CYS A 357 12.42 0.35 1.95
C CYS A 357 12.10 1.30 3.11
N ASP A 358 10.82 1.43 3.47
CA ASP A 358 10.43 2.26 4.60
C ASP A 358 10.62 1.48 5.92
N ARG A 359 11.83 1.62 6.44
CA ARG A 359 12.15 1.25 7.81
C ARG A 359 13.32 2.09 8.25
N ARG A 360 13.51 2.20 9.56
CA ARG A 360 14.74 2.79 10.09
C ARG A 360 15.95 1.97 9.64
N GLY A 361 16.90 2.61 8.94
CA GLY A 361 18.03 1.90 8.31
C GLY A 361 17.65 1.15 7.03
N GLY A 362 16.50 1.47 6.43
CA GLY A 362 16.13 1.07 5.08
C GLY A 362 17.06 1.65 4.02
N HIS A 363 16.88 1.21 2.78
CA HIS A 363 17.76 1.55 1.66
C HIS A 363 16.92 1.96 0.44
N LEU A 364 17.55 2.66 -0.50
CA LEU A 364 17.01 2.90 -1.82
C LEU A 364 17.52 1.84 -2.79
N TYR A 365 16.61 1.31 -3.59
CA TYR A 365 16.86 0.24 -4.54
C TYR A 365 16.59 0.69 -5.97
N LYS A 366 17.27 0.03 -6.89
CA LYS A 366 17.07 0.16 -8.33
C LYS A 366 17.09 -1.22 -8.95
N PHE A 367 16.07 -1.57 -9.71
CA PHE A 367 16.09 -2.72 -10.61
C PHE A 367 16.33 -2.24 -12.05
N VAL A 368 17.09 -3.02 -12.82
CA VAL A 368 17.32 -2.80 -14.26
C VAL A 368 17.01 -4.09 -15.00
N SER A 369 16.07 -4.04 -15.96
CA SER A 369 15.71 -5.22 -16.74
C SER A 369 16.85 -5.69 -17.63
N LYS A 370 16.90 -6.99 -17.91
CA LYS A 370 17.88 -7.55 -18.86
C LYS A 370 17.57 -7.14 -20.30
N ALA A 371 16.30 -7.25 -20.70
CA ALA A 371 15.83 -6.88 -22.02
C ALA A 371 15.53 -5.37 -22.11
N LYS A 372 15.58 -4.84 -23.33
CA LYS A 372 15.29 -3.43 -23.64
C LYS A 372 13.80 -3.22 -23.89
N VAL A 373 13.32 -2.03 -23.56
CA VAL A 373 12.01 -1.54 -23.94
C VAL A 373 12.00 -1.26 -25.44
N THR A 374 11.02 -1.79 -26.17
CA THR A 374 10.78 -1.42 -27.58
C THR A 374 9.81 -0.25 -27.67
N ASN A 375 8.62 -0.39 -27.07
CA ASN A 375 7.59 0.63 -27.00
C ASN A 375 7.24 0.88 -25.52
N PRO A 376 7.41 2.10 -24.96
CA PRO A 376 7.11 2.38 -23.56
C PRO A 376 5.66 2.11 -23.12
N GLN A 377 4.69 2.20 -24.04
CA GLN A 377 3.27 2.01 -23.76
C GLN A 377 2.78 0.57 -23.95
N ASP A 378 3.65 -0.35 -24.39
CA ASP A 378 3.27 -1.75 -24.62
C ASP A 378 3.01 -2.48 -23.30
N LYS A 379 1.80 -3.01 -23.11
CA LYS A 379 1.42 -3.82 -21.93
C LYS A 379 2.34 -5.01 -21.70
N ALA A 380 2.96 -5.52 -22.77
CA ALA A 380 3.89 -6.63 -22.66
C ALA A 380 5.19 -6.27 -21.92
N ASN A 381 5.42 -4.99 -21.59
CA ASN A 381 6.55 -4.54 -20.77
C ASN A 381 6.52 -5.07 -19.33
N SER A 382 5.37 -5.48 -18.78
CA SER A 382 5.29 -6.14 -17.46
C SER A 382 6.30 -7.31 -17.33
N ARG A 383 6.52 -8.07 -18.42
CA ARG A 383 7.49 -9.18 -18.45
C ARG A 383 8.93 -8.74 -18.12
N LEU A 384 9.28 -7.47 -18.37
CA LEU A 384 10.62 -6.93 -18.12
C LEU A 384 10.94 -6.81 -16.63
N LEU A 385 9.92 -6.75 -15.77
CA LEU A 385 10.08 -6.78 -14.31
C LEU A 385 10.45 -8.18 -13.78
N GLY A 386 10.35 -9.22 -14.63
CA GLY A 386 10.60 -10.61 -14.28
C GLY A 386 12.01 -11.13 -14.59
N ASP A 387 12.91 -10.32 -15.16
CA ASP A 387 14.31 -10.70 -15.42
C ASP A 387 15.24 -9.47 -15.52
N GLY A 388 16.27 -9.41 -14.69
CA GLY A 388 17.19 -8.28 -14.62
C GLY A 388 18.17 -8.36 -13.46
N MET A 389 18.52 -7.20 -12.91
CA MET A 389 19.44 -7.08 -11.78
C MET A 389 18.93 -6.02 -10.80
N LEU A 390 18.92 -6.37 -9.51
CA LEU A 390 18.59 -5.46 -8.42
C LEU A 390 19.88 -4.84 -7.87
N TYR A 391 19.79 -3.58 -7.47
CA TYR A 391 20.90 -2.82 -6.91
C TYR A 391 20.45 -2.07 -5.65
N ALA A 392 21.35 -1.92 -4.69
CA ALA A 392 21.20 -1.01 -3.55
C ALA A 392 22.03 0.26 -3.76
N ALA A 393 21.53 1.41 -3.28
CA ALA A 393 22.26 2.66 -3.32
C ALA A 393 23.31 2.77 -2.20
N GLN A 394 24.50 3.26 -2.53
CA GLN A 394 25.47 3.80 -1.59
C GLN A 394 25.65 5.30 -1.85
N PHE A 395 25.46 6.12 -0.83
CA PHE A 395 25.69 7.57 -0.87
C PHE A 395 26.98 7.92 -0.14
N ASN A 396 27.76 8.82 -0.74
CA ASN A 396 29.00 9.33 -0.17
C ASN A 396 28.76 10.73 0.45
N PRO A 397 29.58 11.15 1.44
CA PRO A 397 29.45 12.47 2.06
C PRO A 397 29.60 13.66 1.10
N ASP A 398 30.25 13.47 -0.04
CA ASP A 398 30.45 14.49 -1.08
C ASP A 398 29.24 14.68 -2.01
N GLY A 399 28.12 13.98 -1.74
CA GLY A 399 26.90 14.04 -2.54
C GLY A 399 26.92 13.12 -3.78
N THR A 400 28.00 12.38 -4.02
CA THR A 400 28.04 11.33 -5.04
C THR A 400 27.46 10.03 -4.52
N GLY A 401 27.22 9.06 -5.41
CA GLY A 401 26.78 7.74 -5.02
C GLY A 401 26.94 6.72 -6.14
N ARG A 402 26.74 5.44 -5.78
CA ARG A 402 26.80 4.33 -6.74
C ARG A 402 25.74 3.29 -6.44
N TRP A 403 25.43 2.48 -7.45
CA TRP A 403 24.55 1.33 -7.36
C TRP A 403 25.38 0.05 -7.19
N ILE A 404 25.10 -0.72 -6.14
CA ILE A 404 25.79 -1.98 -5.81
C ILE A 404 24.86 -3.15 -6.18
N PRO A 405 25.27 -4.08 -7.06
CA PRO A 405 24.43 -5.22 -7.44
C PRO A 405 24.22 -6.18 -6.26
N LEU A 406 23.04 -6.81 -6.21
CA LEU A 406 22.62 -7.75 -5.16
C LEU A 406 22.52 -9.18 -5.66
#